data_AF-A0A946SRL0-F1
#
_entry.id   AF-A0A946SRL0-F1
#
_cell.length_a   1.000
_cell.length_b   1.000
_cell.length_c   1.000
_cell.angle_alpha   90.00
_cell.angle_beta   90.00
_cell.angle_gamma   90.00
#
_symmetry.space_group_name_H-M   'P 1'
#
loop_
_entity.id
_entity.type
_entity.pdbx_description
1 polymer ?
#
loop_
_entity_poly.entity_id
_entity_poly.type
_entity_poly.pdbx_seq_one_letter_code
_entity_poly.pdbx_strand_id
1 'polypeptide(L)'
;MSVPVVAIVGRPNVGKSSLFNRVVGKFLAVVDDIPGVTRDRLYAPVEWSGASFKIVDTGGVIFNPDDPMIDQVRAQVDIAVREASLVWLVLDTIEGISPADRTVAEMLHRISKPVVAVAHKADHEGIELDAAEMYELGFDEVVPVSSIHRRGLRNLMDATVRRLPTDEERGEEEAEDDVIQPLRVAIVGRPNAGKSSIVNALIGEERVIVDSRPGTTRDAINEQFEWQNASFELIDTAGMRRKAKIDDGGIEQHSVLRATRSIQQSDVSWLVL
;
A
#
# COMPACT_ATOMS: atom_id res chain seq x y z
N MET A 1 1.04 -2.37 20.32
CA MET A 1 1.47 -1.24 19.48
C MET A 1 2.59 -1.65 18.55
N SER A 2 2.28 -1.67 17.26
CA SER A 2 3.26 -1.91 16.20
C SER A 2 4.19 -0.69 16.03
N VAL A 3 5.44 -0.92 15.61
CA VAL A 3 6.41 0.16 15.34
C VAL A 3 5.97 0.89 14.06
N PRO A 4 5.82 2.23 14.06
CA PRO A 4 5.37 2.97 12.89
C PRO A 4 6.24 2.74 11.66
N VAL A 5 5.64 2.75 10.48
CA VAL A 5 6.33 2.53 9.20
C VAL A 5 6.26 3.79 8.34
N VAL A 6 7.42 4.25 7.87
CA VAL A 6 7.55 5.36 6.92
C VAL A 6 7.87 4.78 5.54
N ALA A 7 6.94 4.90 4.60
CA ALA A 7 7.14 4.39 3.25
C ALA A 7 7.64 5.46 2.29
N ILE A 8 8.70 5.15 1.54
CA ILE A 8 9.23 6.03 0.51
C ILE A 8 8.57 5.67 -0.83
N VAL A 9 7.84 6.60 -1.42
CA VAL A 9 7.16 6.45 -2.71
C VAL A 9 7.56 7.55 -3.68
N GLY A 10 7.27 7.35 -4.96
CA GLY A 10 7.59 8.28 -6.03
C GLY A 10 7.99 7.53 -7.30
N ARG A 11 7.97 8.21 -8.44
CA ARG A 11 8.31 7.60 -9.73
C ARG A 11 9.75 7.04 -9.76
N PRO A 12 10.11 6.19 -10.73
CA PRO A 12 11.49 5.76 -10.93
C PRO A 12 12.48 6.93 -11.04
N ASN A 13 13.73 6.71 -10.60
CA ASN A 13 14.87 7.64 -10.74
C ASN A 13 14.81 8.99 -10.00
N VAL A 14 13.77 9.27 -9.20
CA VAL A 14 13.71 10.47 -8.32
C VAL A 14 14.73 10.43 -7.18
N GLY A 15 15.34 9.28 -6.91
CA GLY A 15 16.39 9.12 -5.89
C GLY A 15 15.94 8.48 -4.56
N LYS A 16 14.83 7.75 -4.55
CA LYS A 16 14.30 7.01 -3.37
C LYS A 16 15.37 6.20 -2.63
N SER A 17 16.09 5.32 -3.33
CA SER A 17 17.12 4.48 -2.71
C SER A 17 18.34 5.27 -2.24
N SER A 18 18.66 6.39 -2.88
CA SER A 18 19.72 7.29 -2.40
C SER A 18 19.33 7.96 -1.08
N LEU A 19 18.07 8.40 -0.98
CA LEU A 19 17.51 8.96 0.25
C LEU A 19 17.44 7.91 1.36
N PHE A 20 16.92 6.72 1.06
CA PHE A 20 16.87 5.59 2.00
C PHE A 20 18.26 5.29 2.58
N ASN A 21 19.23 5.01 1.71
CA ASN A 21 20.60 4.68 2.15
C ASN A 21 21.23 5.80 2.96
N ARG A 22 20.90 7.06 2.62
CA ARG A 22 21.40 8.22 3.35
C ARG A 22 20.82 8.34 4.76
N VAL A 23 19.52 8.07 4.92
CA VAL A 23 18.85 8.06 6.23
C VAL A 23 19.40 6.92 7.08
N VAL A 24 19.43 5.71 6.51
CA VAL A 24 19.94 4.50 7.19
C VAL A 24 21.39 4.70 7.64
N GLY A 25 22.29 5.14 6.75
CA GLY A 25 23.69 5.35 7.10
C GLY A 25 23.97 6.44 8.15
N LYS A 26 22.96 7.20 8.60
CA LYS A 26 23.11 8.30 9.55
C LYS A 26 22.28 8.15 10.82
N PHE A 27 21.13 7.48 10.76
CA PHE A 27 20.12 7.46 11.82
C PHE A 27 19.70 6.04 12.25
N LEU A 28 20.47 5.01 11.89
CA LEU A 28 20.24 3.65 12.39
C LEU A 28 20.26 3.62 13.93
N ALA A 29 19.23 2.99 14.51
CA ALA A 29 19.32 2.48 15.87
C ALA A 29 20.39 1.38 15.90
N VAL A 30 21.15 1.25 17.00
CA VAL A 30 22.08 0.14 17.17
C VAL A 30 21.25 -1.15 17.28
N VAL A 31 21.29 -2.00 16.25
CA VAL A 31 20.53 -3.26 16.22
C VAL A 31 21.44 -4.38 15.71
N ASP A 32 21.61 -5.41 16.55
CA ASP A 32 22.17 -6.69 16.18
C ASP A 32 21.16 -7.47 15.32
N ASP A 33 21.66 -8.05 14.22
CA ASP A 33 20.98 -8.95 13.29
C ASP A 33 19.60 -8.50 12.77
N ILE A 34 19.54 -8.02 11.53
CA ILE A 34 18.29 -7.80 10.78
C ILE A 34 17.84 -9.13 10.17
N PRO A 35 16.81 -9.83 10.70
CA PRO A 35 16.30 -11.04 10.09
C PRO A 35 15.28 -10.64 9.03
N GLY A 36 15.44 -11.17 7.80
CA GLY A 36 14.41 -11.08 6.76
C GLY A 36 14.73 -10.13 5.61
N VAL A 37 15.82 -10.41 4.88
CA VAL A 37 15.93 -10.00 3.46
C VAL A 37 15.07 -10.93 2.61
N THR A 38 13.77 -10.64 2.50
CA THR A 38 13.00 -11.08 1.34
C THR A 38 13.13 -10.01 0.25
N ARG A 39 13.24 -10.48 -1.00
CA ARG A 39 13.87 -9.79 -2.15
C ARG A 39 13.26 -8.45 -2.60
N ASP A 40 12.16 -7.97 -2.01
CA ASP A 40 11.32 -6.93 -2.64
C ASP A 40 11.11 -5.62 -1.85
N ARG A 41 11.52 -5.52 -0.58
CA ARG A 41 11.40 -4.28 0.21
C ARG A 41 12.51 -4.18 1.26
N LEU A 42 13.26 -3.07 1.26
CA LEU A 42 14.30 -2.83 2.25
C LEU A 42 13.70 -2.09 3.45
N TYR A 43 13.63 -2.76 4.59
CA TYR A 43 13.24 -2.15 5.86
C TYR A 43 14.50 -1.82 6.66
N ALA A 44 14.49 -0.66 7.31
CA ALA A 44 15.55 -0.29 8.25
C ALA A 44 14.95 0.41 9.49
N PRO A 45 15.41 0.06 10.70
CA PRO A 45 15.03 0.76 11.91
C PRO A 45 15.70 2.14 11.95
N VAL A 46 14.97 3.15 12.43
CA VAL A 46 15.44 4.52 12.55
C VAL A 46 15.03 5.08 13.92
N GLU A 47 15.98 5.75 14.58
CA GLU A 47 15.71 6.49 15.81
C GLU A 47 16.06 7.98 15.60
N TRP A 48 15.10 8.85 15.91
CA TRP A 48 15.29 10.30 15.78
C TRP A 48 14.52 11.03 16.87
N SER A 49 15.22 11.89 17.62
CA SER A 49 14.63 12.73 18.68
C SER A 49 13.77 11.94 19.68
N GLY A 50 14.19 10.71 20.01
CA GLY A 50 13.48 9.82 20.95
C GLY A 50 12.32 9.03 20.35
N ALA A 51 11.99 9.23 19.08
CA ALA A 51 11.00 8.43 18.35
C ALA A 51 11.67 7.30 17.57
N SER A 52 11.07 6.11 17.58
CA SER A 52 11.53 4.94 16.83
C SER A 52 10.50 4.56 15.76
N PHE A 53 10.97 4.34 14.53
CA PHE A 53 10.15 3.90 13.41
C PHE A 53 10.95 3.05 12.43
N LYS A 54 10.26 2.39 11.50
CA LYS A 54 10.90 1.68 10.37
C LYS A 54 10.74 2.49 9.11
N ILE A 55 11.78 2.61 8.32
CA ILE A 55 11.69 3.17 6.96
C ILE A 55 11.71 2.04 5.93
N VAL A 56 10.89 2.15 4.89
CA VAL A 56 10.82 1.16 3.79
C VAL A 56 11.00 1.80 2.42
N ASP A 57 11.94 1.28 1.62
CA ASP A 57 12.06 1.62 0.19
C ASP A 57 11.18 0.68 -0.65
N THR A 58 10.22 1.27 -1.35
CA THR A 58 9.23 0.54 -2.15
C THR A 58 9.70 0.31 -3.59
N GLY A 59 10.88 0.84 -3.97
CA GLY A 59 11.43 0.77 -5.33
C GLY A 59 11.91 -0.62 -5.79
N GLY A 60 11.81 -1.65 -4.94
CA GLY A 60 12.30 -3.01 -5.22
C GLY A 60 11.29 -3.94 -5.90
N VAL A 61 10.03 -3.53 -6.09
CA VAL A 61 9.02 -4.41 -6.71
C VAL A 61 9.25 -4.51 -8.21
N ILE A 62 9.62 -5.70 -8.69
CA ILE A 62 9.80 -5.98 -10.12
C ILE A 62 8.43 -6.14 -10.76
N PHE A 63 7.99 -5.12 -11.51
CA PHE A 63 6.81 -5.19 -12.37
C PHE A 63 7.19 -5.66 -13.77
N ASN A 64 6.20 -6.12 -14.54
CA ASN A 64 6.45 -6.52 -15.93
C ASN A 64 6.88 -5.28 -16.73
N PRO A 65 8.05 -5.26 -17.41
CA PRO A 65 8.51 -4.11 -18.18
C PRO A 65 7.53 -3.66 -19.28
N ASP A 66 6.65 -4.56 -19.72
CA ASP A 66 5.61 -4.28 -20.71
C ASP A 66 4.41 -3.53 -20.12
N ASP A 67 4.26 -3.48 -18.79
CA ASP A 67 3.20 -2.72 -18.15
C ASP A 67 3.44 -1.22 -18.31
N PRO A 68 2.38 -0.41 -18.55
CA PRO A 68 2.51 1.03 -18.54
C PRO A 68 3.14 1.50 -17.22
N MET A 69 4.15 2.38 -17.31
CA MET A 69 4.87 2.92 -16.15
C MET A 69 3.93 3.49 -15.07
N ILE A 70 2.79 4.05 -15.47
CA ILE A 70 1.76 4.56 -14.55
C ILE A 70 1.16 3.44 -13.68
N ASP A 71 0.90 2.26 -14.25
CA ASP A 71 0.28 1.15 -13.52
C ASP A 71 1.26 0.51 -12.53
N GLN A 72 2.55 0.44 -12.91
CA GLN A 72 3.63 0.02 -12.02
C GLN A 72 3.74 0.97 -10.81
N VAL A 73 3.72 2.28 -11.07
CA VAL A 73 3.77 3.31 -10.03
C VAL A 73 2.55 3.23 -9.10
N ARG A 74 1.35 3.01 -9.64
CA ARG A 74 0.13 2.81 -8.85
C ARG A 74 0.23 1.60 -7.91
N ALA A 75 0.60 0.45 -8.45
CA ALA A 75 0.73 -0.77 -7.66
C ALA A 75 1.77 -0.62 -6.53
N GLN A 76 2.89 0.07 -6.80
CA GLN A 76 3.90 0.38 -5.81
C GLN A 76 3.34 1.27 -4.68
N VAL A 77 2.57 2.30 -5.01
CA VAL A 77 1.96 3.20 -4.02
C VAL A 77 0.91 2.47 -3.18
N ASP A 78 0.01 1.70 -3.79
CA ASP A 78 -1.02 0.95 -3.05
C ASP A 78 -0.40 0.00 -2.01
N ILE A 79 0.66 -0.69 -2.43
CA ILE A 79 1.43 -1.57 -1.56
C ILE A 79 2.09 -0.79 -0.41
N ALA A 80 2.76 0.31 -0.73
CA ALA A 80 3.48 1.13 0.23
C ALA A 80 2.54 1.73 1.30
N VAL A 81 1.38 2.20 0.85
CA VAL A 81 0.41 2.90 1.69
C VAL A 81 -0.24 1.96 2.68
N ARG A 82 -0.50 0.69 2.35
CA ARG A 82 -1.21 -0.24 3.26
C ARG A 82 -0.53 -0.37 4.61
N GLU A 83 0.78 -0.58 4.62
CA GLU A 83 1.56 -0.81 5.85
C GLU A 83 2.13 0.48 6.46
N ALA A 84 2.13 1.59 5.72
CA ALA A 84 2.70 2.85 6.19
C ALA A 84 1.84 3.49 7.29
N SER A 85 2.48 4.10 8.28
CA SER A 85 1.89 5.10 9.17
C SER A 85 2.09 6.51 8.61
N LEU A 86 3.10 6.71 7.76
CA LEU A 86 3.39 7.97 7.08
C LEU A 86 4.06 7.70 5.73
N VAL A 87 3.79 8.55 4.74
CA VAL A 87 4.35 8.42 3.39
C VAL A 87 5.30 9.58 3.07
N TRP A 88 6.48 9.26 2.55
CA TRP A 88 7.36 10.23 1.88
C TRP A 88 7.13 10.18 0.38
N LEU A 89 6.53 11.23 -0.19
CA LEU A 89 6.44 11.39 -1.63
C LEU A 89 7.72 12.05 -2.16
N VAL A 90 8.61 11.29 -2.79
CA VAL A 90 9.87 11.80 -3.32
C VAL A 90 9.67 12.33 -4.73
N LEU A 91 9.99 13.61 -4.91
CA LEU A 91 9.86 14.38 -6.15
C LEU A 91 11.24 14.84 -6.61
N ASP A 92 11.44 14.98 -7.91
CA ASP A 92 12.71 15.40 -8.49
C ASP A 92 12.68 16.90 -8.82
N THR A 93 13.52 17.70 -8.14
CA THR A 93 13.58 19.15 -8.38
C THR A 93 14.31 19.52 -9.66
N ILE A 94 15.08 18.61 -10.27
CA ILE A 94 15.81 18.88 -11.52
C ILE A 94 14.89 18.67 -12.73
N GLU A 95 14.09 17.62 -12.70
CA GLU A 95 13.16 17.29 -13.79
C GLU A 95 11.77 17.94 -13.63
N GLY A 96 11.45 18.47 -12.45
CA GLY A 96 10.14 19.06 -12.14
C GLY A 96 9.03 18.03 -11.99
N ILE A 97 7.78 18.50 -11.91
CA ILE A 97 6.61 17.65 -11.73
C ILE A 97 6.24 16.93 -13.03
N SER A 98 6.27 15.59 -13.01
CA SER A 98 5.80 14.78 -14.14
C SER A 98 4.32 14.35 -14.00
N PRO A 99 3.68 13.86 -15.08
CA PRO A 99 2.35 13.25 -14.99
C PRO A 99 2.27 12.05 -14.03
N ALA A 100 3.37 11.30 -13.87
CA ALA A 100 3.43 10.19 -12.91
C ALA A 100 3.37 10.72 -11.47
N ASP A 101 4.04 11.84 -11.18
CA ASP A 101 4.02 12.47 -9.86
C ASP A 101 2.62 13.00 -9.52
N ARG A 102 1.92 13.61 -10.49
CA ARG A 102 0.51 14.02 -10.34
C ARG A 102 -0.40 12.83 -10.06
N THR A 103 -0.20 11.71 -10.75
CA THR A 103 -0.97 10.47 -10.52
C THR A 103 -0.75 9.94 -9.10
N VAL A 104 0.50 9.90 -8.63
CA VAL A 104 0.81 9.47 -7.26
C VAL A 104 0.19 10.42 -6.25
N ALA A 105 0.32 11.74 -6.46
CA ALA A 105 -0.26 12.73 -5.58
C ALA A 105 -1.78 12.57 -5.47
N GLU A 106 -2.50 12.39 -6.59
CA GLU A 106 -3.94 12.13 -6.59
C GLU A 106 -4.34 10.89 -5.78
N MET A 107 -3.52 9.83 -5.80
CA MET A 107 -3.75 8.65 -4.97
C MET A 107 -3.53 8.96 -3.48
N LEU A 108 -2.45 9.67 -3.17
CA LEU A 108 -2.10 10.04 -1.81
C LEU A 108 -3.06 11.07 -1.19
N HIS A 109 -3.78 11.85 -1.99
CA HIS A 109 -4.87 12.73 -1.50
C HIS A 109 -6.13 11.96 -1.08
N ARG A 110 -6.28 10.69 -1.49
CA ARG A 110 -7.46 9.88 -1.17
C ARG A 110 -7.30 9.02 0.07
N ILE A 111 -6.12 9.06 0.71
CA ILE A 111 -5.80 8.26 1.89
C ILE A 111 -5.79 9.16 3.13
N SER A 112 -6.13 8.60 4.28
CA SER A 112 -6.15 9.33 5.57
C SER A 112 -4.76 9.50 6.19
N LYS A 113 -3.71 8.98 5.56
CA LYS A 113 -2.37 8.91 6.15
C LYS A 113 -1.57 10.18 5.88
N PRO A 114 -0.75 10.64 6.84
CA PRO A 114 0.08 11.82 6.66
C PRO A 114 1.11 11.61 5.54
N VAL A 115 1.31 12.66 4.75
CA VAL A 115 2.27 12.69 3.63
C VAL A 115 3.25 13.84 3.84
N VAL A 116 4.54 13.55 3.68
CA VAL A 116 5.60 14.56 3.57
C VAL A 116 6.12 14.54 2.13
N ALA A 117 5.95 15.64 1.40
CA ALA A 117 6.51 15.76 0.07
C ALA A 117 8.01 16.09 0.19
N VAL A 118 8.86 15.31 -0.46
CA VAL A 118 10.31 15.46 -0.42
C VAL A 118 10.79 15.99 -1.76
N ALA A 119 11.13 17.28 -1.81
CA ALA A 119 11.73 17.93 -2.99
C ALA A 119 13.21 17.50 -3.07
N HIS A 120 13.47 16.37 -3.74
CA HIS A 120 14.76 15.72 -3.75
C HIS A 120 15.65 16.19 -4.90
N LYS A 121 16.98 16.06 -4.72
CA LYS A 121 18.03 16.61 -5.60
C LYS A 121 18.15 18.13 -5.56
N ALA A 122 17.75 18.74 -4.43
CA ALA A 122 17.95 20.17 -4.15
C ALA A 122 19.42 20.48 -3.81
N ASP A 123 20.29 20.32 -4.81
CA ASP A 123 21.74 20.24 -4.65
C ASP A 123 22.44 21.61 -4.60
N HIS A 124 21.75 22.69 -4.99
CA HIS A 124 22.31 24.05 -5.04
C HIS A 124 21.81 24.96 -3.92
N GLU A 125 22.42 26.14 -3.77
CA GLU A 125 21.92 27.18 -2.85
C GLU A 125 20.65 27.81 -3.42
N GLY A 126 19.62 28.06 -2.61
CA GLY A 126 18.31 28.54 -3.09
C GLY A 126 17.18 27.49 -3.10
N ILE A 127 17.45 26.31 -2.56
CA ILE A 127 16.59 25.19 -2.14
C ILE A 127 15.08 25.48 -2.00
N GLU A 128 14.69 26.60 -1.39
CA GLU A 128 13.27 26.99 -1.19
C GLU A 128 12.56 27.30 -2.53
N LEU A 129 13.29 27.83 -3.51
CA LEU A 129 12.80 28.10 -4.86
C LEU A 129 12.54 26.80 -5.63
N ASP A 130 13.42 25.80 -5.48
CA ASP A 130 13.25 24.47 -6.11
C ASP A 130 12.03 23.72 -5.56
N ALA A 131 11.73 23.92 -4.29
CA ALA A 131 10.58 23.33 -3.63
C ALA A 131 9.26 24.03 -4.02
N ALA A 132 9.31 25.26 -4.53
CA ALA A 132 8.13 26.08 -4.77
C ALA A 132 7.15 25.43 -5.75
N GLU A 133 7.67 24.84 -6.84
CA GLU A 133 6.86 24.11 -7.82
C GLU A 133 6.12 22.93 -7.17
N MET A 134 6.74 22.24 -6.22
CA MET A 134 6.19 21.02 -5.62
C MET A 134 4.93 21.28 -4.78
N TYR A 135 4.72 22.52 -4.32
CA TYR A 135 3.47 22.91 -3.66
C TYR A 135 2.25 22.86 -4.60
N GLU A 136 2.44 22.86 -5.92
CA GLU A 136 1.35 22.66 -6.89
C GLU A 136 0.63 21.33 -6.72
N LEU A 137 1.28 20.33 -6.10
CA LEU A 137 0.68 19.03 -5.81
C LEU A 137 -0.27 19.08 -4.60
N GLY A 138 -0.38 20.20 -3.89
CA GLY A 138 -1.34 20.40 -2.81
C GLY A 138 -0.96 19.78 -1.47
N PHE A 139 0.33 19.49 -1.25
CA PHE A 139 0.81 19.02 0.06
C PHE A 139 1.29 20.21 0.91
N ASP A 140 0.87 20.25 2.17
CA ASP A 140 1.20 21.34 3.10
C ASP A 140 2.66 21.36 3.54
N GLU A 141 3.31 20.19 3.56
CA GLU A 141 4.72 20.07 3.95
C GLU A 141 5.56 19.53 2.80
N VAL A 142 6.28 20.45 2.17
CA VAL A 142 7.31 20.16 1.19
C VAL A 142 8.68 20.40 1.84
N VAL A 143 9.46 19.34 2.00
CA VAL A 143 10.81 19.40 2.58
C VAL A 143 11.84 19.17 1.47
N PRO A 144 12.66 20.18 1.16
CA PRO A 144 13.69 20.01 0.16
C PRO A 144 14.93 19.30 0.74
N VAL A 145 15.47 18.35 -0.02
CA VAL A 145 16.52 17.44 0.45
C VAL A 145 17.55 17.17 -0.65
N SER A 146 18.82 17.19 -0.25
CA SER A 146 19.93 16.68 -1.07
C SER A 146 20.57 15.47 -0.39
N SER A 147 20.42 14.30 -1.00
CA SER A 147 21.11 13.10 -0.53
C SER A 147 22.63 13.18 -0.74
N ILE A 148 23.11 13.85 -1.79
CA ILE A 148 24.55 13.94 -2.06
C ILE A 148 25.25 14.92 -1.14
N HIS A 149 24.64 16.08 -0.86
CA HIS A 149 25.19 17.13 0.01
C HIS A 149 24.71 17.02 1.47
N ARG A 150 23.90 16.00 1.79
CA ARG A 150 23.38 15.70 3.14
C ARG A 150 22.56 16.84 3.75
N ARG A 151 21.87 17.58 2.90
CA ARG A 151 21.11 18.78 3.25
C ARG A 151 19.63 18.47 3.41
N GLY A 152 18.93 19.20 4.29
CA GLY A 152 17.49 19.03 4.50
C GLY A 152 17.08 17.76 5.28
N LEU A 153 17.98 16.79 5.45
CA LEU A 153 17.69 15.54 6.15
C LEU A 153 17.17 15.74 7.57
N ARG A 154 17.75 16.65 8.37
CA ARG A 154 17.26 16.91 9.74
C ARG A 154 15.82 17.41 9.71
N ASN A 155 15.53 18.39 8.85
CA ASN A 155 14.19 18.94 8.68
C ASN A 155 13.19 17.86 8.22
N LEU A 156 13.61 16.94 7.34
CA LEU A 156 12.79 15.81 6.91
C LEU A 156 12.49 14.85 8.07
N MET A 157 13.50 14.54 8.89
CA MET A 157 13.31 13.68 10.07
C MET A 157 12.42 14.35 11.12
N ASP A 158 12.59 15.65 11.36
CA ASP A 158 11.74 16.43 12.27
C ASP A 158 10.29 16.49 11.76
N ALA A 159 10.10 16.77 10.47
CA ALA A 159 8.80 16.71 9.79
C ALA A 159 8.11 15.35 9.94
N THR A 160 8.89 14.29 9.77
CA THR A 160 8.43 12.91 9.89
C THR A 160 7.94 12.62 11.30
N VAL A 161 8.76 12.85 12.32
CA VAL A 161 8.39 12.54 13.71
C VAL A 161 7.21 13.41 14.18
N ARG A 162 7.12 14.67 13.75
CA ARG A 162 5.97 15.53 14.06
C ARG A 162 4.63 15.02 13.52
N ARG A 163 4.67 14.23 12.43
CA ARG A 163 3.47 13.72 11.74
C ARG A 163 3.24 12.24 11.91
N LEU A 164 4.19 11.51 12.51
CA LEU A 164 3.96 10.12 12.89
C LEU A 164 2.83 10.10 13.92
N PRO A 165 1.86 9.18 13.77
CA PRO A 165 0.78 9.06 14.74
C PRO A 165 1.37 8.73 16.11
N THR A 166 0.92 9.48 17.11
CA THR A 166 1.27 9.29 18.52
C THR A 166 0.83 7.91 19.02
N ASP A 167 1.34 7.47 20.17
CA ASP A 167 0.87 6.20 20.76
C ASP A 167 -0.64 6.25 21.10
N GLU A 168 -1.18 7.43 21.40
CA GLU A 168 -2.61 7.65 21.66
C GLU A 168 -3.44 7.52 20.36
N GLU A 169 -3.03 8.20 19.28
CA GLU A 169 -3.67 8.09 17.96
C GLU A 169 -3.58 6.67 17.39
N ARG A 170 -2.48 5.95 17.66
CA ARG A 170 -2.35 4.53 17.28
C ARG A 170 -3.27 3.61 18.10
N GLY A 171 -3.54 3.96 19.35
CA GLY A 171 -4.51 3.24 20.18
C GLY A 171 -5.96 3.49 19.74
N GLU A 172 -6.25 4.67 19.18
CA GLU A 172 -7.55 5.02 18.60
C GLU A 172 -7.72 4.44 17.18
N GLU A 173 -6.68 4.43 16.34
CA GLU A 173 -6.69 3.72 15.05
C GLU A 173 -6.84 2.20 15.24
N GLU A 174 -6.15 1.59 16.20
CA GLU A 174 -6.37 0.18 16.58
C GLU A 174 -7.81 -0.06 17.09
N ALA A 175 -8.50 0.97 17.63
CA ALA A 175 -9.89 0.91 18.10
C ALA A 175 -10.95 1.26 17.02
N GLU A 176 -10.60 2.03 15.98
CA GLU A 176 -11.42 2.25 14.79
C GLU A 176 -11.27 1.11 13.77
N ASP A 177 -10.09 0.49 13.67
CA ASP A 177 -9.84 -0.79 12.98
C ASP A 177 -10.36 -2.01 13.75
N ASP A 178 -10.90 -1.82 14.96
CA ASP A 178 -11.69 -2.85 15.68
C ASP A 178 -13.05 -3.11 14.99
N VAL A 179 -13.37 -2.36 13.92
CA VAL A 179 -14.13 -2.95 12.81
C VAL A 179 -13.21 -3.95 12.11
N ILE A 180 -13.14 -5.18 12.65
CA ILE A 180 -12.41 -6.31 12.05
C ILE A 180 -12.67 -6.30 10.54
N GLN A 181 -11.70 -5.80 9.77
CA GLN A 181 -11.83 -5.80 8.32
C GLN A 181 -11.97 -7.26 7.89
N PRO A 182 -12.95 -7.59 7.04
CA PRO A 182 -13.20 -8.97 6.68
C PRO A 182 -11.97 -9.54 5.97
N LEU A 183 -11.47 -10.69 6.43
CA LEU A 183 -10.38 -11.39 5.76
C LEU A 183 -10.83 -11.76 4.34
N ARG A 184 -10.14 -11.25 3.32
CA ARG A 184 -10.55 -11.49 1.94
C ARG A 184 -10.01 -12.81 1.43
N VAL A 185 -10.93 -13.70 1.05
CA VAL A 185 -10.63 -15.07 0.61
C VAL A 185 -11.02 -15.25 -0.85
N ALA A 186 -10.05 -15.61 -1.69
CA ALA A 186 -10.31 -16.04 -3.07
C ALA A 186 -10.38 -17.57 -3.15
N ILE A 187 -11.38 -18.11 -3.84
CA ILE A 187 -11.52 -19.55 -4.08
C ILE A 187 -11.20 -19.84 -5.55
N VAL A 188 -10.04 -20.44 -5.78
CA VAL A 188 -9.49 -20.73 -7.11
C VAL A 188 -9.43 -22.23 -7.36
N GLY A 189 -9.48 -22.65 -8.62
CA GLY A 189 -9.48 -24.07 -8.97
C GLY A 189 -10.15 -24.35 -10.30
N ARG A 190 -9.89 -25.52 -10.87
CA ARG A 190 -10.40 -25.92 -12.20
C ARG A 190 -11.92 -25.82 -12.29
N PRO A 191 -12.51 -25.58 -13.48
CA PRO A 191 -13.96 -25.71 -13.67
C PRO A 191 -14.48 -27.02 -13.05
N ASN A 192 -15.63 -26.96 -12.37
CA ASN A 192 -16.27 -28.11 -11.70
C ASN A 192 -15.51 -28.76 -10.53
N ALA A 193 -14.41 -28.17 -10.04
CA ALA A 193 -13.70 -28.65 -8.83
C ALA A 193 -14.51 -28.54 -7.51
N GLY A 194 -15.81 -28.21 -7.53
CA GLY A 194 -16.63 -28.11 -6.32
C GLY A 194 -16.57 -26.77 -5.57
N LYS A 195 -15.93 -25.73 -6.15
CA LYS A 195 -15.83 -24.39 -5.55
C LYS A 195 -17.18 -23.80 -5.11
N SER A 196 -18.21 -23.85 -5.96
CA SER A 196 -19.54 -23.34 -5.64
C SER A 196 -20.21 -24.13 -4.50
N SER A 197 -19.91 -25.42 -4.36
CA SER A 197 -20.41 -26.24 -3.26
C SER A 197 -19.80 -25.83 -1.93
N ILE A 198 -18.49 -25.53 -1.90
CA ILE A 198 -17.79 -25.02 -0.70
C ILE A 198 -18.37 -23.67 -0.28
N VAL A 199 -18.55 -22.75 -1.23
CA VAL A 199 -19.16 -21.43 -0.96
C VAL A 199 -20.57 -21.57 -0.41
N ASN A 200 -21.40 -22.42 -1.02
CA ASN A 200 -22.77 -22.62 -0.54
C ASN A 200 -22.80 -23.30 0.84
N ALA A 201 -21.87 -24.20 1.15
CA ALA A 201 -21.75 -24.79 2.48
C ALA A 201 -21.34 -23.75 3.52
N LEU A 202 -20.42 -22.83 3.17
CA LEU A 202 -20.00 -21.73 4.05
C LEU A 202 -21.10 -20.70 4.29
N ILE A 203 -21.87 -20.34 3.25
CA ILE A 203 -22.94 -19.35 3.34
C ILE A 203 -24.23 -19.96 3.94
N GLY A 204 -24.44 -21.27 3.76
CA GLY A 204 -25.69 -21.97 4.09
C GLY A 204 -25.84 -22.44 5.54
N GLU A 205 -24.79 -22.40 6.37
CA GLU A 205 -24.89 -22.71 7.79
C GLU A 205 -25.17 -21.43 8.60
N GLU A 206 -26.44 -21.22 8.98
CA GLU A 206 -27.01 -20.35 10.05
C GLU A 206 -26.12 -19.31 10.80
N ARG A 207 -25.23 -18.57 10.13
CA ARG A 207 -24.37 -17.52 10.75
C ARG A 207 -24.03 -16.33 9.85
N VAL A 208 -24.90 -15.99 8.90
CA VAL A 208 -24.73 -14.77 8.09
C VAL A 208 -25.47 -13.61 8.76
N ILE A 209 -24.76 -12.83 9.57
CA ILE A 209 -25.22 -11.48 9.92
C ILE A 209 -24.77 -10.56 8.79
N VAL A 210 -25.72 -10.06 8.00
CA VAL A 210 -25.45 -9.05 6.96
C VAL A 210 -25.45 -7.69 7.64
N ASP A 211 -24.28 -7.06 7.79
CA ASP A 211 -24.21 -5.66 8.21
C ASP A 211 -24.72 -4.77 7.04
N SER A 212 -25.71 -3.93 7.34
CA SER A 212 -26.51 -3.18 6.36
C SER A 212 -26.12 -1.69 6.29
N ARG A 213 -24.89 -1.34 6.70
CA ARG A 213 -24.40 0.04 6.65
C ARG A 213 -24.43 0.62 5.20
N PRO A 214 -25.08 1.78 4.97
CA PRO A 214 -25.21 2.38 3.64
C PRO A 214 -23.86 2.94 3.16
N GLY A 215 -23.36 2.42 2.03
CA GLY A 215 -22.09 2.84 1.41
C GLY A 215 -21.45 1.82 0.48
N THR A 216 -21.98 0.59 0.43
CA THR A 216 -21.45 -0.55 -0.33
C THR A 216 -21.77 -0.55 -1.84
N THR A 217 -22.19 0.58 -2.41
CA THR A 217 -22.57 0.71 -3.82
C THR A 217 -21.44 1.21 -4.71
N ARG A 218 -20.37 0.42 -4.84
CA ARG A 218 -19.55 0.37 -6.06
C ARG A 218 -18.85 -0.98 -6.14
N ASP A 219 -19.44 -1.86 -6.95
CA ASP A 219 -19.03 -3.23 -7.31
C ASP A 219 -19.58 -4.38 -6.44
N ALA A 220 -20.89 -4.62 -6.58
CA ALA A 220 -21.62 -5.77 -6.04
C ALA A 220 -21.19 -7.10 -6.70
N ILE A 221 -20.17 -7.78 -6.16
CA ILE A 221 -19.79 -9.18 -6.53
C ILE A 221 -19.25 -10.03 -5.34
N ASN A 222 -18.95 -9.43 -4.19
CA ASN A 222 -18.34 -10.14 -3.06
C ASN A 222 -19.39 -10.49 -1.98
N GLU A 223 -19.19 -11.60 -1.27
CA GLU A 223 -20.10 -12.06 -0.21
C GLU A 223 -19.38 -12.04 1.13
N GLN A 224 -19.97 -11.42 2.14
CA GLN A 224 -19.40 -11.34 3.48
C GLN A 224 -20.07 -12.33 4.43
N PHE A 225 -19.29 -12.94 5.32
CA PHE A 225 -19.80 -13.83 6.37
C PHE A 225 -18.94 -13.73 7.64
N GLU A 226 -19.53 -14.07 8.79
CA GLU A 226 -18.81 -14.14 10.07
C GLU A 226 -18.64 -15.59 10.50
N TRP A 227 -17.44 -15.95 10.94
CA TRP A 227 -17.14 -17.27 11.49
C TRP A 227 -16.20 -17.15 12.69
N GLN A 228 -16.61 -17.73 13.83
CA GLN A 228 -15.83 -17.69 15.09
C GLN A 228 -15.39 -16.27 15.52
N ASN A 229 -16.29 -15.27 15.45
CA ASN A 229 -16.00 -13.86 15.72
C ASN A 229 -14.95 -13.21 14.79
N ALA A 230 -14.71 -13.79 13.61
CA ALA A 230 -13.93 -13.16 12.55
C ALA A 230 -14.81 -12.90 11.33
N SER A 231 -14.65 -11.72 10.73
CA SER A 231 -15.32 -11.34 9.49
C SER A 231 -14.52 -11.85 8.28
N PHE A 232 -15.21 -12.31 7.25
CA PHE A 232 -14.63 -12.81 6.01
C PHE A 232 -15.35 -12.22 4.80
N GLU A 233 -14.61 -12.00 3.71
CA GLU A 233 -15.16 -11.55 2.43
C GLU A 233 -14.70 -12.50 1.31
N LEU A 234 -15.64 -13.14 0.64
CA LEU A 234 -15.38 -13.97 -0.53
C LEU A 234 -15.31 -13.11 -1.79
N ILE A 235 -14.17 -13.13 -2.48
CA ILE A 235 -13.96 -12.37 -3.72
C ILE A 235 -14.45 -13.15 -4.95
N ASP A 236 -15.05 -12.43 -5.91
CA ASP A 236 -15.51 -12.92 -7.23
C ASP A 236 -16.58 -14.04 -7.17
N THR A 237 -17.56 -13.89 -6.28
CA THR A 237 -18.64 -14.90 -6.11
C THR A 237 -19.66 -14.92 -7.26
N ALA A 238 -19.75 -13.85 -8.06
CA ALA A 238 -20.66 -13.75 -9.20
C ALA A 238 -20.36 -14.79 -10.30
N GLY A 239 -19.09 -15.18 -10.47
CA GLY A 239 -18.69 -16.28 -11.37
C GLY A 239 -19.09 -17.66 -10.83
N MET A 240 -19.20 -17.80 -9.50
CA MET A 240 -19.54 -19.05 -8.82
C MET A 240 -21.05 -19.30 -8.75
N ARG A 241 -21.87 -18.24 -8.62
CA ARG A 241 -23.35 -18.33 -8.70
C ARG A 241 -23.87 -18.50 -10.13
N ARG A 242 -23.26 -17.84 -11.14
CA ARG A 242 -23.72 -17.95 -12.55
C ARG A 242 -23.50 -19.34 -13.16
N LYS A 243 -22.52 -20.11 -12.69
CA LYS A 243 -22.26 -21.47 -13.20
C LYS A 243 -23.31 -22.51 -12.81
N ALA A 244 -24.26 -22.20 -11.94
CA ALA A 244 -25.38 -23.08 -11.66
C ALA A 244 -26.42 -23.14 -12.81
N LYS A 245 -26.29 -22.31 -13.86
CA LYS A 245 -27.37 -22.17 -14.86
C LYS A 245 -26.96 -21.95 -16.32
N ILE A 246 -25.71 -22.14 -16.71
CA ILE A 246 -25.27 -21.87 -18.10
C ILE A 246 -24.47 -23.05 -18.64
N ASP A 247 -25.03 -23.63 -19.70
CA ASP A 247 -24.48 -24.70 -20.55
C ASP A 247 -23.33 -24.17 -21.42
N ASP A 248 -22.46 -25.09 -21.85
CA ASP A 248 -21.10 -24.91 -22.37
C ASP A 248 -20.89 -23.89 -23.51
N GLY A 249 -19.69 -23.29 -23.52
CA GLY A 249 -19.05 -22.79 -24.75
C GLY A 249 -18.19 -21.53 -24.61
N GLY A 250 -16.89 -21.68 -24.30
CA GLY A 250 -15.87 -20.66 -24.63
C GLY A 250 -15.35 -19.74 -23.50
N ILE A 251 -14.93 -20.27 -22.34
CA ILE A 251 -14.61 -19.44 -21.15
C ILE A 251 -13.20 -19.71 -20.53
N GLU A 252 -12.27 -20.40 -21.22
CA GLU A 252 -10.98 -20.73 -20.57
C GLU A 252 -10.07 -19.51 -20.34
N GLN A 253 -9.87 -18.65 -21.34
CA GLN A 253 -9.00 -17.46 -21.19
C GLN A 253 -9.55 -16.45 -20.17
N HIS A 254 -10.87 -16.25 -20.14
CA HIS A 254 -11.52 -15.38 -19.16
C HIS A 254 -11.47 -15.97 -17.73
N SER A 255 -11.37 -17.29 -17.58
CA SER A 255 -11.27 -17.94 -16.26
C SER A 255 -9.91 -17.72 -15.62
N VAL A 256 -8.83 -17.74 -16.42
CA VAL A 256 -7.47 -17.50 -15.94
C VAL A 256 -7.29 -16.05 -15.48
N LEU A 257 -7.70 -15.08 -16.29
CA LEU A 257 -7.62 -13.66 -15.94
C LEU A 257 -8.42 -13.32 -14.67
N ARG A 258 -9.60 -13.93 -14.50
CA ARG A 258 -10.41 -13.78 -13.29
C ARG A 258 -9.75 -14.40 -12.06
N ALA A 259 -9.17 -15.59 -12.20
CA ALA A 259 -8.45 -16.24 -11.11
C ALA A 259 -7.24 -15.39 -10.66
N THR A 260 -6.46 -14.88 -11.61
CA THR A 260 -5.33 -13.98 -11.31
C THR A 260 -5.77 -12.72 -10.58
N ARG A 261 -6.85 -12.07 -11.04
CA ARG A 261 -7.40 -10.88 -10.39
C ARG A 261 -7.90 -11.17 -8.97
N SER A 262 -8.59 -12.30 -8.79
CA SER A 262 -9.10 -12.73 -7.48
C SER A 262 -7.96 -12.98 -6.49
N ILE A 263 -6.88 -13.62 -6.94
CA ILE A 263 -5.68 -13.86 -6.12
C ILE A 263 -5.04 -12.54 -5.69
N GLN A 264 -4.86 -11.59 -6.63
CA GLN A 264 -4.25 -10.28 -6.35
C GLN A 264 -5.06 -9.43 -5.36
N GLN A 265 -6.38 -9.62 -5.33
CA GLN A 265 -7.27 -8.88 -4.45
C GLN A 265 -7.49 -9.55 -3.09
N SER A 266 -7.13 -10.83 -2.95
CA SER A 266 -7.31 -11.61 -1.72
C SER A 266 -6.13 -11.51 -0.76
N ASP A 267 -6.41 -11.64 0.53
CA ASP A 267 -5.41 -11.84 1.57
C ASP A 267 -5.03 -13.33 1.67
N VAL A 268 -6.00 -14.23 1.40
CA VAL A 268 -5.81 -15.69 1.36
C VAL A 268 -6.45 -16.28 0.11
N SER A 269 -5.75 -17.22 -0.54
CA SER A 269 -6.28 -17.98 -1.69
C SER A 269 -6.45 -19.46 -1.36
N TRP A 270 -7.64 -20.00 -1.56
CA TRP A 270 -7.96 -21.43 -1.43
C TRP A 270 -7.94 -22.09 -2.81
N LEU A 271 -6.97 -22.98 -3.02
CA LEU A 271 -6.89 -23.80 -4.22
C LEU A 271 -7.70 -25.09 -4.03
N VAL A 272 -8.76 -25.24 -4.82
CA VAL A 272 -9.61 -26.43 -4.86
C VAL A 272 -9.18 -27.30 -6.04
N LEU A 273 -8.79 -28.54 -5.74
CA LEU A 273 -8.15 -29.48 -6.67
C LEU A 273 -9.14 -30.42 -7.38
#